data_AF-A0A846C4A2-F1
#
_entry.id   AF-A0A846C4A2-F1
#
_cell.length_a   1.000
_cell.length_b   1.000
_cell.length_c   1.000
_cell.angle_alpha   90.00
_cell.angle_beta   90.00
_cell.angle_gamma   90.00
#
_symmetry.space_group_name_H-M   'P 1'
#
loop_
_entity.id
_entity.type
_entity.pdbx_description
1 polymer ?
#
loop_
_entity_poly.entity_id
_entity_poly.type
_entity_poly.pdbx_seq_one_letter_code
_entity_poly.pdbx_strand_id
1 'polypeptide(L)'
;MINFSTDYQIISKIYESANSLVYRATLKSNNQSIILKILKENYPTPSELTRYKQEYEITRSLNVDNVIKAYDLQRYENSLVMLLEDFGGQSLKLLLSQHPLSLEAFFNIAINTTESLAAIHAANIIHKDINPSNIVYNTETKELKIIDFGIASRLYQEFITVIPPHKLEGTLT
;
A
#
# COMPACT_ATOMS: atom_id res chain seq x y z
N MET A 1 2.76 -14.29 22.65
CA MET A 1 3.32 -14.59 21.31
C MET A 1 2.15 -14.58 20.34
N ILE A 2 2.22 -13.77 19.29
CA ILE A 2 1.20 -13.71 18.23
C ILE A 2 1.34 -15.00 17.43
N ASN A 3 0.31 -15.85 17.43
CA ASN A 3 0.39 -17.22 16.92
C ASN A 3 -0.29 -17.28 15.55
N PHE A 4 0.46 -16.92 14.53
CA PHE A 4 0.02 -16.92 13.15
C PHE A 4 -0.33 -18.33 12.64
N SER A 5 -1.04 -18.40 11.49
CA SER A 5 -1.27 -19.65 10.78
C SER A 5 0.01 -20.48 10.71
N THR A 6 -0.10 -21.80 10.67
CA THR A 6 1.03 -22.73 10.55
C THR A 6 1.93 -22.46 9.34
N ASP A 7 1.50 -21.62 8.41
CA ASP A 7 2.05 -21.45 7.07
C ASP A 7 3.20 -20.44 6.96
N TYR A 8 3.44 -19.61 7.99
CA TYR A 8 4.56 -18.66 7.98
C TYR A 8 5.27 -18.53 9.33
N GLN A 9 6.52 -18.10 9.28
CA GLN A 9 7.39 -17.87 10.43
C GLN A 9 7.76 -16.40 10.54
N ILE A 10 7.39 -15.74 11.65
CA ILE A 10 7.82 -14.37 11.94
C ILE A 10 9.34 -14.35 12.10
N ILE A 11 9.99 -13.38 11.46
CA ILE A 11 11.41 -13.09 11.63
C ILE A 11 11.59 -11.91 12.59
N SER A 12 10.90 -10.79 12.33
CA SER A 12 11.06 -9.57 13.14
C SER A 12 9.86 -8.64 13.02
N LYS A 13 9.68 -7.78 14.02
CA LYS A 13 8.74 -6.64 13.93
C LYS A 13 9.46 -5.48 13.23
N ILE A 14 8.88 -4.99 12.13
CA ILE A 14 9.44 -3.89 11.33
C ILE A 14 8.89 -2.56 11.81
N TYR A 15 7.59 -2.52 12.12
CA TYR A 15 6.92 -1.27 12.45
C TYR A 15 5.69 -1.51 13.35
N GLU A 16 5.37 -0.51 14.15
CA GLU A 16 4.18 -0.46 14.99
C GLU A 16 3.61 0.95 14.96
N SER A 17 2.31 1.04 14.73
CA SER A 17 1.52 2.28 14.81
C SER A 17 0.41 2.13 15.86
N ALA A 18 -0.44 3.15 15.97
CA ALA A 18 -1.64 3.07 16.79
C ALA A 18 -2.59 1.96 16.32
N ASN A 19 -2.70 1.74 15.00
CA ASN A 19 -3.73 0.88 14.42
C ASN A 19 -3.19 -0.42 13.82
N SER A 20 -1.88 -0.53 13.60
CA SER A 20 -1.30 -1.65 12.86
C SER A 20 0.06 -2.08 13.36
N LEU A 21 0.30 -3.38 13.26
CA LEU A 21 1.58 -4.05 13.47
C LEU A 21 2.09 -4.58 12.13
N VAL A 22 3.38 -4.40 11.86
CA VAL A 22 4.02 -4.86 10.63
C VAL A 22 5.20 -5.76 10.97
N TYR A 23 5.21 -6.97 10.41
CA TYR A 23 6.24 -7.98 10.63
C TYR A 23 6.87 -8.42 9.31
N ARG A 24 8.17 -8.74 9.35
CA ARG A 24 8.82 -9.56 8.32
C ARG A 24 8.61 -11.02 8.70
N ALA A 25 8.25 -11.85 7.73
CA ALA A 25 8.07 -13.28 7.91
C ALA A 25 8.53 -14.05 6.67
N THR A 26 8.60 -15.37 6.79
CA THR A 26 8.84 -16.29 5.66
C THR A 26 7.69 -17.27 5.53
N LEU A 27 7.25 -17.53 4.31
CA LEU A 27 6.32 -18.61 4.01
C LEU A 27 7.05 -19.96 4.16
N LYS A 28 6.49 -20.88 4.94
CA LYS A 28 7.11 -22.19 5.16
C LYS A 28 7.04 -23.13 3.95
N SER A 29 6.11 -22.88 3.03
CA SER A 29 5.93 -23.70 1.83
C SER A 29 7.07 -23.57 0.83
N ASN A 30 7.69 -22.39 0.74
CA ASN A 30 8.70 -22.08 -0.28
C ASN A 30 9.84 -21.16 0.20
N ASN A 31 9.92 -20.86 1.50
CA ASN A 31 10.87 -19.93 2.11
C ASN A 31 10.85 -18.50 1.53
N GLN A 32 9.76 -18.11 0.87
CA GLN A 32 9.62 -16.76 0.33
C GLN A 32 9.46 -15.73 1.47
N SER A 33 10.24 -14.65 1.42
CA SER A 33 10.07 -13.52 2.35
C SER A 33 8.79 -12.74 2.06
N ILE A 34 8.07 -12.37 3.10
CA ILE A 34 6.82 -11.64 3.04
C ILE A 34 6.72 -10.60 4.17
N ILE A 35 5.90 -9.59 3.94
CA ILE A 35 5.50 -8.63 4.97
C ILE A 35 4.07 -8.96 5.42
N LEU A 36 3.88 -8.98 6.74
CA LEU A 36 2.56 -9.15 7.37
C LEU A 36 2.15 -7.81 7.96
N LYS A 37 1.07 -7.21 7.45
CA LYS A 37 0.39 -6.08 8.09
C LYS A 37 -0.83 -6.64 8.83
N ILE A 38 -1.05 -6.22 10.07
CA ILE A 38 -2.15 -6.72 10.92
C ILE A 38 -2.74 -5.53 11.66
N LEU A 39 -4.05 -5.52 11.88
CA LEU A 39 -4.67 -4.54 12.77
C LEU A 39 -4.27 -4.83 14.23
N LYS A 40 -3.90 -3.79 14.97
CA LYS A 40 -3.36 -3.92 16.34
C LYS A 40 -4.42 -4.41 17.33
N GLU A 41 -5.66 -3.97 17.16
CA GLU A 41 -6.78 -4.37 18.01
C GLU A 41 -7.23 -5.79 17.67
N ASN A 42 -7.43 -6.61 18.71
CA ASN A 42 -7.95 -7.96 18.55
C ASN A 42 -9.42 -7.96 18.10
N TYR A 43 -10.17 -6.92 18.42
CA TYR A 43 -11.58 -6.76 18.03
C TYR A 43 -11.78 -5.45 17.28
N PRO A 44 -11.31 -5.37 16.01
CA PRO A 44 -11.50 -4.18 15.20
C PRO A 44 -12.99 -3.96 14.92
N THR A 45 -13.38 -2.69 14.85
CA THR A 45 -14.74 -2.30 14.48
C THR A 45 -15.06 -2.72 13.03
N PRO A 46 -16.35 -2.87 12.68
CA PRO A 46 -16.76 -3.13 11.29
C PRO A 46 -16.23 -2.08 10.29
N SER A 47 -16.11 -0.82 10.72
CA SER A 47 -15.55 0.27 9.92
C SER A 47 -14.07 0.07 9.64
N GLU A 48 -13.27 -0.30 10.65
CA GLU A 48 -11.84 -0.57 10.48
C GLU A 48 -11.59 -1.78 9.57
N LEU A 49 -12.36 -2.85 9.74
CA LEU A 49 -12.32 -4.01 8.85
C LEU A 49 -12.68 -3.63 7.42
N THR A 50 -13.66 -2.77 7.23
CA THR A 50 -14.07 -2.29 5.90
C THR A 50 -12.96 -1.46 5.25
N ARG A 51 -12.37 -0.51 5.98
CA ARG A 51 -11.23 0.28 5.49
C ARG A 51 -10.04 -0.61 5.14
N TYR A 52 -9.75 -1.60 5.97
CA TYR A 52 -8.62 -2.50 5.75
C TYR A 52 -8.81 -3.42 4.54
N LYS A 53 -10.02 -3.90 4.30
CA LYS A 53 -10.38 -4.59 3.06
C LYS A 53 -10.28 -3.66 1.84
N GLN A 54 -10.72 -2.41 1.95
CA GLN A 54 -10.58 -1.42 0.87
C GLN A 54 -9.12 -1.15 0.53
N GLU A 55 -8.25 -1.01 1.54
CA GLU A 55 -6.81 -0.87 1.34
C GLU A 55 -6.24 -2.07 0.55
N TYR A 56 -6.59 -3.29 0.96
CA TYR A 56 -6.19 -4.50 0.24
C TYR A 56 -6.66 -4.49 -1.22
N GLU A 57 -7.94 -4.22 -1.45
CA GLU A 57 -8.52 -4.24 -2.81
C GLU A 57 -7.89 -3.16 -3.70
N ILE A 58 -7.60 -1.96 -3.18
CA ILE A 58 -6.90 -0.91 -3.92
C ILE A 58 -5.49 -1.39 -4.27
N THR A 59 -4.72 -1.82 -3.27
CA THR A 59 -3.33 -2.23 -3.43
C THR A 59 -3.21 -3.42 -4.38
N ARG A 60 -4.07 -4.43 -4.24
CA ARG A 60 -4.09 -5.62 -5.12
C ARG A 60 -4.49 -5.29 -6.55
N SER A 61 -5.38 -4.32 -6.76
CA SER A 61 -5.81 -3.92 -8.11
C SER A 61 -4.74 -3.13 -8.88
N LEU A 62 -3.77 -2.55 -8.17
CA LEU A 62 -2.66 -1.81 -8.76
C LEU A 62 -1.56 -2.78 -9.20
N ASN A 63 -1.62 -3.23 -10.45
CA ASN A 63 -0.55 -3.99 -11.08
C ASN A 63 0.47 -3.06 -11.76
N VAL A 64 1.16 -2.26 -10.96
CA VAL A 64 2.24 -1.36 -11.41
C VAL A 64 3.52 -1.69 -10.64
N ASP A 65 4.66 -1.72 -11.32
CA ASP A 65 5.90 -2.27 -10.74
C ASP A 65 6.38 -1.55 -9.48
N ASN A 66 6.16 -0.23 -9.43
CA ASN A 66 6.55 0.63 -8.31
C ASN A 66 5.49 0.76 -7.20
N VAL A 67 4.51 -0.15 -7.16
CA VAL A 67 3.61 -0.31 -6.02
C VAL A 67 3.85 -1.67 -5.38
N ILE A 68 3.74 -1.72 -4.06
CA ILE A 68 3.87 -2.98 -3.33
C ILE A 68 2.77 -3.95 -3.72
N LYS A 69 3.14 -5.20 -4.01
CA LYS A 69 2.15 -6.23 -4.32
C LYS A 69 1.48 -6.72 -3.04
N ALA A 70 0.15 -6.73 -3.04
CA ALA A 70 -0.64 -7.43 -2.03
C ALA A 70 -0.93 -8.85 -2.53
N TYR A 71 -0.38 -9.85 -1.84
CA TYR A 71 -0.53 -11.25 -2.21
C TYR A 71 -1.87 -11.82 -1.77
N ASP A 72 -2.26 -11.59 -0.52
CA ASP A 72 -3.48 -12.16 0.04
C ASP A 72 -4.00 -11.37 1.25
N LEU A 73 -5.27 -11.59 1.59
CA LEU A 73 -5.92 -11.09 2.80
C LEU A 73 -6.62 -12.22 3.52
N GLN A 74 -6.09 -12.60 4.68
CA GLN A 74 -6.52 -13.78 5.42
C GLN A 74 -7.15 -13.40 6.76
N ARG A 75 -7.98 -14.29 7.30
CA ARG A 75 -8.42 -14.17 8.70
C ARG A 75 -7.27 -14.49 9.63
N TYR A 76 -7.11 -13.68 10.66
CA TYR A 76 -6.16 -13.91 11.73
C TYR A 76 -6.87 -13.64 13.07
N GLU A 77 -7.11 -14.70 13.84
CA GLU A 77 -7.95 -14.65 15.05
C GLU A 77 -9.31 -13.96 14.76
N ASN A 78 -9.59 -12.85 15.44
CA ASN A 78 -10.79 -12.03 15.31
C ASN A 78 -10.61 -10.85 14.33
N SER A 79 -9.50 -10.83 13.60
CA SER A 79 -9.07 -9.74 12.73
C SER A 79 -8.65 -10.25 11.34
N LEU A 80 -7.91 -9.43 10.60
CA LEU A 80 -7.37 -9.73 9.27
C LEU A 80 -5.86 -9.50 9.25
N VAL A 81 -5.18 -10.29 8.42
CA VAL A 81 -3.76 -10.12 8.10
C VAL A 81 -3.62 -9.97 6.59
N MET A 82 -2.92 -8.92 6.17
CA MET A 82 -2.55 -8.69 4.78
C MET A 82 -1.14 -9.19 4.53
N LEU A 83 -0.99 -10.07 3.55
CA LEU A 83 0.30 -10.59 3.08
C LEU A 83 0.75 -9.70 1.93
N LEU A 84 1.91 -9.10 2.10
CA LEU A 84 2.50 -8.15 1.15
C LEU A 84 3.87 -8.66 0.69
N GLU A 85 4.28 -8.18 -0.48
CA GLU A 85 5.62 -8.35 -1.02
C GLU A 85 6.70 -7.87 -0.04
N ASP A 86 7.79 -8.62 0.08
CA ASP A 86 9.02 -8.17 0.71
C ASP A 86 10.13 -8.17 -0.35
N PHE A 87 10.52 -6.98 -0.77
CA PHE A 87 11.59 -6.76 -1.75
C PHE A 87 12.90 -6.29 -1.10
N GLY A 88 13.01 -6.42 0.23
CA GLY A 88 14.23 -6.08 0.97
C GLY A 88 14.49 -4.58 1.19
N GLY A 89 13.57 -3.70 0.80
CA GLY A 89 13.71 -2.26 0.98
C GLY A 89 13.46 -1.76 2.41
N GLN A 90 13.82 -0.50 2.64
CA GLN A 90 13.54 0.26 3.87
C GLN A 90 12.81 1.56 3.54
N SER A 91 11.99 2.08 4.46
CA SER A 91 11.33 3.36 4.24
C SER A 91 12.36 4.49 4.14
N LEU A 92 12.10 5.49 3.30
CA LEU A 92 12.96 6.67 3.20
C LEU A 92 13.09 7.39 4.53
N LYS A 93 12.04 7.39 5.36
CA LYS A 93 12.08 7.92 6.73
C LYS A 93 13.20 7.28 7.56
N LEU A 94 13.35 5.96 7.48
CA LEU A 94 14.40 5.24 8.21
C LEU A 94 15.78 5.53 7.58
N LEU A 95 15.90 5.46 6.26
CA LEU A 95 17.16 5.70 5.56
C LEU A 95 17.71 7.10 5.84
N LEU A 96 16.86 8.13 5.73
CA LEU A 96 17.21 9.53 5.99
C LEU A 96 17.57 9.81 7.45
N SER A 97 17.08 8.99 8.39
CA SER A 97 17.45 9.11 9.81
C SER A 97 18.85 8.56 10.10
N GLN A 98 19.37 7.68 9.24
CA GLN A 98 20.67 7.05 9.42
C GLN A 98 21.77 7.86 8.70
N HIS A 99 21.54 8.22 7.44
CA HIS A 99 22.52 8.94 6.63
C HIS A 99 21.84 9.86 5.59
N PRO A 100 22.45 10.99 5.24
CA PRO A 100 21.99 11.80 4.12
C PRO A 100 22.13 11.05 2.80
N LEU A 101 21.19 11.29 1.88
CA LEU A 101 21.25 10.72 0.52
C LEU A 101 22.32 11.44 -0.31
N SER A 102 23.00 10.69 -1.18
CA SER A 102 23.76 11.31 -2.27
C SER A 102 22.82 12.01 -3.25
N LEU A 103 23.33 12.99 -3.98
CA LEU A 103 22.53 13.71 -4.99
C LEU A 103 22.00 12.77 -6.08
N GLU A 104 22.80 11.78 -6.47
CA GLU A 104 22.40 10.71 -7.40
C GLU A 104 21.25 9.87 -6.85
N ALA A 105 21.36 9.41 -5.59
CA ALA A 105 20.30 8.62 -4.96
C ALA A 105 19.01 9.45 -4.83
N PHE A 106 19.13 10.73 -4.48
CA PHE A 106 18.00 11.66 -4.42
C PHE A 106 17.27 11.74 -5.76
N PHE A 107 17.97 11.99 -6.87
CA PHE A 107 17.33 12.09 -8.18
C PHE A 107 16.70 10.77 -8.62
N ASN A 108 17.38 9.64 -8.40
CA ASN A 108 16.82 8.32 -8.70
C ASN A 108 15.52 8.07 -7.93
N ILE A 109 15.50 8.38 -6.63
CA ILE A 109 14.29 8.23 -5.79
C ILE A 109 13.19 9.19 -6.26
N ALA A 110 13.51 10.45 -6.53
CA ALA A 110 12.54 11.46 -6.93
C ALA A 110 11.85 11.10 -8.26
N ILE A 111 12.63 10.72 -9.28
CA ILE A 111 12.11 10.33 -10.60
C ILE A 111 11.21 9.11 -10.47
N ASN A 112 11.70 8.04 -9.85
CA ASN A 112 10.91 6.82 -9.62
C ASN A 112 9.62 7.12 -8.85
N THR A 113 9.67 7.99 -7.82
CA THR A 113 8.47 8.37 -7.06
C THR A 113 7.45 9.07 -7.96
N THR A 114 7.88 10.01 -8.82
CA THR A 114 6.97 10.71 -9.73
C THR A 114 6.38 9.80 -10.80
N GLU A 115 7.15 8.85 -11.34
CA GLU A 115 6.68 7.86 -12.30
C GLU A 115 5.67 6.90 -11.66
N SER A 116 5.95 6.47 -10.42
CA SER A 116 5.03 5.66 -9.61
C SER A 116 3.69 6.37 -9.42
N LEU A 117 3.73 7.66 -9.07
CA LEU A 117 2.51 8.46 -8.89
C LEU A 117 1.75 8.66 -10.19
N ALA A 118 2.44 8.89 -11.30
CA ALA A 118 1.81 8.98 -12.61
C ALA A 118 1.09 7.68 -12.96
N ALA A 119 1.70 6.52 -12.70
CA ALA A 119 1.09 5.21 -12.92
C ALA A 119 -0.13 4.96 -12.01
N ILE A 120 -0.04 5.31 -10.72
CA ILE A 120 -1.16 5.22 -9.77
C ILE A 120 -2.33 6.11 -10.22
N HIS A 121 -2.05 7.34 -10.64
CA HIS A 121 -3.07 8.27 -11.11
C HIS A 121 -3.70 7.82 -12.44
N ALA A 122 -2.92 7.23 -13.36
CA ALA A 122 -3.44 6.64 -14.59
C ALA A 122 -4.39 5.46 -14.32
N ALA A 123 -4.24 4.78 -13.18
CA ALA A 123 -5.18 3.78 -12.68
C ALA A 123 -6.39 4.37 -11.93
N ASN A 124 -6.64 5.68 -12.04
CA ASN A 124 -7.72 6.40 -11.35
C ASN A 124 -7.68 6.25 -9.82
N ILE A 125 -6.49 6.13 -9.22
CA ILE A 125 -6.32 6.06 -7.77
C ILE A 125 -5.56 7.29 -7.31
N ILE A 126 -5.97 7.90 -6.19
CA ILE A 126 -5.21 8.93 -5.49
C ILE A 126 -4.74 8.35 -4.16
N HIS A 127 -3.43 8.36 -3.92
CA HIS A 127 -2.83 7.79 -2.70
C HIS A 127 -3.18 8.59 -1.42
N LYS A 128 -3.19 9.92 -1.51
CA LYS A 128 -3.48 10.89 -0.42
C LYS A 128 -2.51 10.95 0.75
N ASP A 129 -1.65 9.95 0.95
CA ASP A 129 -0.64 9.96 2.02
C ASP A 129 0.81 9.75 1.53
N ILE A 130 1.28 10.57 0.58
CA ILE A 130 2.66 10.47 0.09
C ILE A 130 3.61 11.19 1.03
N ASN A 131 4.45 10.42 1.72
CA ASN A 131 5.45 10.91 2.65
C ASN A 131 6.63 9.90 2.76
N PRO A 132 7.78 10.25 3.37
CA PRO A 132 8.95 9.36 3.44
C PRO A 132 8.73 8.02 4.15
N SER A 133 7.68 7.87 4.97
CA SER A 133 7.34 6.59 5.61
C SER A 133 6.69 5.60 4.62
N ASN A 134 6.03 6.13 3.59
CA ASN A 134 5.24 5.37 2.62
C ASN A 134 5.97 5.19 1.26
N ILE A 135 7.23 5.58 1.21
CA ILE A 135 8.13 5.30 0.08
C ILE A 135 9.21 4.37 0.59
N VAL A 136 9.26 3.15 0.05
CA VAL A 136 10.23 2.12 0.42
C VAL A 136 11.24 1.96 -0.70
N TYR A 137 12.52 1.92 -0.35
CA TYR A 137 13.62 1.89 -1.28
C TYR A 137 14.64 0.80 -0.89
N ASN A 138 15.05 0.00 -1.86
CA ASN A 138 16.13 -0.96 -1.70
C ASN A 138 17.42 -0.32 -2.23
N THR A 139 18.40 -0.09 -1.34
CA THR A 139 19.66 0.58 -1.69
C THR A 139 20.57 -0.26 -2.58
N GLU A 140 20.42 -1.58 -2.57
CA GLU A 140 21.20 -2.53 -3.36
C GLU A 140 20.61 -2.67 -4.78
N THR A 141 19.31 -2.97 -4.88
CA THR A 141 18.63 -3.17 -6.18
C THR A 141 18.21 -1.87 -6.84
N LYS A 142 18.18 -0.75 -6.09
CA LYS A 142 17.65 0.56 -6.50
C LYS A 142 16.15 0.56 -6.80
N GLU A 143 15.44 -0.50 -6.43
CA GLU A 143 13.99 -0.58 -6.57
C GLU A 143 13.29 0.32 -5.56
N LEU A 144 12.23 0.97 -6.01
CA LEU A 144 11.36 1.83 -5.20
C LEU A 144 9.92 1.36 -5.33
N LYS A 145 9.25 1.23 -4.18
CA LYS A 145 7.82 0.92 -4.12
C LYS A 145 7.08 1.85 -3.16
N ILE A 146 5.92 2.32 -3.61
CA ILE A 146 4.95 3.04 -2.78
C ILE A 146 4.10 2.03 -2.00
N ILE A 147 3.89 2.31 -0.72
CA ILE A 147 3.14 1.47 0.22
C ILE A 147 2.03 2.27 0.92
N ASP A 148 1.13 1.55 1.60
CA ASP A 148 0.07 2.08 2.48
C ASP A 148 -1.01 2.93 1.79
N PHE A 149 -1.96 2.24 1.16
CA PHE A 149 -3.12 2.84 0.51
C PHE A 149 -4.31 3.01 1.47
N GLY A 150 -4.10 3.05 2.79
CA GLY A 150 -5.16 3.00 3.80
C GLY A 150 -6.17 4.15 3.74
N ILE A 151 -5.81 5.28 3.14
CA ILE A 151 -6.72 6.43 2.89
C ILE A 151 -6.87 6.76 1.40
N ALA A 152 -6.35 5.90 0.52
CA ALA A 152 -6.43 6.10 -0.91
C ALA A 152 -7.89 6.05 -1.39
N SER A 153 -8.17 6.68 -2.52
CA SER A 153 -9.50 6.67 -3.12
C SER A 153 -9.44 6.45 -4.62
N ARG A 154 -10.44 5.74 -5.14
CA ARG A 154 -10.71 5.66 -6.57
C ARG A 154 -11.41 6.93 -7.03
N LEU A 155 -10.92 7.52 -8.10
CA LEU A 155 -11.64 8.52 -8.87
C LEU A 155 -12.68 7.78 -9.69
N TYR A 156 -13.95 7.97 -9.35
CA TYR A 156 -15.03 7.64 -10.27
C TYR A 156 -15.04 8.73 -11.33
N GLN A 157 -14.76 8.38 -12.60
CA GLN A 157 -15.16 9.26 -13.68
C GLN A 157 -16.69 9.35 -13.61
N GLU A 158 -17.20 10.52 -13.22
CA GLU A 158 -18.55 10.88 -13.62
C GLU A 158 -18.55 10.83 -15.15
N PHE A 159 -19.25 9.85 -15.71
CA PHE A 159 -19.64 9.94 -17.11
C PHE A 159 -20.49 11.20 -17.19
N ILE A 160 -19.90 12.30 -17.66
CA ILE A 160 -20.67 13.43 -18.17
C ILE A 160 -21.48 12.82 -19.30
N THR A 161 -22.73 12.48 -18.99
CA THR A 161 -23.68 12.13 -20.02
C THR A 161 -23.85 13.44 -20.76
N VAL A 162 -23.20 13.58 -21.91
CA VAL A 162 -23.48 14.70 -22.82
C VAL A 162 -24.91 14.47 -23.26
N ILE A 163 -25.86 15.05 -22.51
CA ILE A 163 -27.26 15.07 -22.91
C ILE A 163 -27.26 15.93 -24.16
N PRO A 164 -27.63 15.37 -25.33
CA PRO A 164 -27.73 16.17 -26.54
C PRO A 164 -28.68 17.35 -26.27
N PRO A 165 -28.44 18.54 -26.84
CA PRO A 165 -29.25 19.72 -26.55
C PRO A 165 -30.75 19.50 -26.78
N HIS A 166 -31.11 18.58 -27.69
CA HIS A 166 -32.49 18.22 -28.00
C HIS A 166 -33.22 17.39 -26.93
N LYS A 167 -32.54 16.96 -25.86
CA LYS A 167 -33.11 16.25 -24.69
C LYS A 167 -33.15 17.11 -23.42
N LEU A 168 -32.83 18.40 -23.52
CA LEU A 168 -33.05 19.34 -22.43
C LEU A 168 -34.55 19.61 -22.31
N GLU A 169 -35.24 18.85 -21.45
CA GLU A 169 -36.60 19.19 -21.03
C GLU A 169 -36.54 20.31 -19.99
N GLY A 170 -36.91 21.53 -20.41
CA GLY A 170 -37.02 22.70 -19.55
C GLY A 170 -37.21 23.96 -20.39
N THR A 171 -38.17 24.80 -20.02
CA THR A 171 -38.34 26.13 -20.62
C THR A 171 -37.25 27.04 -20.10
N LEU A 172 -36.39 27.55 -20.98
CA LEU A 172 -35.50 28.67 -20.67
C LEU A 172 -36.38 29.92 -20.53
N THR A 173 -36.68 30.31 -19.29
CA THR A 173 -37.24 31.63 -18.93
C THR A 173 -36.15 32.49 -18.33
#